data_AF-A0A7Y8HGH4-F1
#
_entry.id   AF-A0A7Y8HGH4-F1
#
_cell.length_a   1.000
_cell.length_b   1.000
_cell.length_c   1.000
_cell.angle_alpha   90.00
_cell.angle_beta   90.00
_cell.angle_gamma   90.00
#
_symmetry.space_group_name_H-M   'P 1'
#
loop_
_entity.id
_entity.type
_entity.pdbx_description
1 polymer ?
#
loop_
_entity_poly.entity_id
_entity_poly.type
_entity_poly.pdbx_seq_one_letter_code
_entity_poly.pdbx_strand_id
1 'polypeptide(L)'
;MRIGAKICVPFLVLGLLACQPVQKPELKGEGPLAVVVPRGTATPEYHAPAAKWQVGHGQAINRGDFARRECILCHSPETGCNKCHQYVGTPKIIVPEASLYWGNSNGK
;
A
#
# COMPACT_ATOMS: atom_id res chain seq x y z
N MET A 1 -18.40 -42.69 39.32
CA MET A 1 -18.48 -41.53 38.39
C MET A 1 -17.08 -40.96 38.21
N ARG A 2 -16.50 -41.02 36.99
CA ARG A 2 -15.22 -40.39 36.65
C ARG A 2 -15.49 -39.30 35.63
N ILE A 3 -15.34 -38.04 36.04
CA ILE A 3 -15.47 -36.88 35.17
C ILE A 3 -14.22 -36.87 34.29
N GLY A 4 -14.36 -37.35 33.05
CA GLY A 4 -13.29 -37.39 32.08
C GLY A 4 -12.93 -35.98 31.62
N ALA A 5 -11.71 -35.55 31.96
CA ALA A 5 -11.09 -34.34 31.44
C ALA A 5 -11.04 -34.40 29.92
N LYS A 6 -11.88 -33.61 29.25
CA LYS A 6 -11.77 -33.30 27.83
C LYS A 6 -12.22 -31.85 27.66
N ILE A 7 -11.56 -31.11 26.79
CA ILE A 7 -11.75 -29.68 26.47
C ILE A 7 -10.81 -28.74 27.28
N CYS A 8 -9.51 -28.81 26.99
CA CYS A 8 -8.56 -27.71 27.23
C CYS A 8 -7.56 -27.59 26.06
N VAL A 9 -7.99 -27.89 24.83
CA VAL A 9 -7.11 -27.91 23.64
C VAL A 9 -7.40 -26.83 22.58
N PRO A 10 -8.54 -26.11 22.50
CA PRO A 10 -8.75 -25.22 21.35
C PRO A 10 -8.05 -23.85 21.47
N PHE A 11 -7.60 -23.43 22.66
CA PHE A 11 -7.04 -22.08 22.86
C PHE A 11 -5.57 -21.92 22.43
N LEU A 12 -4.78 -22.99 22.39
CA LEU A 12 -3.34 -22.90 22.07
C LEU A 12 -3.07 -22.68 20.58
N VAL A 13 -3.98 -23.11 19.69
CA VAL A 13 -3.82 -23.01 18.23
C VAL A 13 -4.13 -21.59 17.71
N LEU A 14 -5.00 -20.84 18.40
CA LEU A 14 -5.41 -19.50 17.95
C LEU A 14 -4.30 -18.45 18.08
N GLY A 15 -3.36 -18.64 19.01
CA GLY A 15 -2.23 -17.72 19.22
C GLY A 15 -1.16 -17.75 18.11
N LEU A 16 -1.03 -18.86 17.38
CA LEU A 16 -0.01 -19.02 16.33
C LEU A 16 -0.41 -18.41 14.98
N LEU A 17 -1.70 -18.13 14.77
CA LEU A 17 -2.22 -17.48 13.56
C LEU A 17 -2.08 -15.94 13.60
N ALA A 18 -1.75 -15.36 14.74
CA ALA A 18 -1.67 -13.92 14.92
C ALA A 18 -0.43 -13.25 14.27
N CYS A 19 0.58 -14.04 13.89
CA CYS A 19 1.84 -13.54 13.32
C CYS A 19 2.03 -13.93 11.85
N GLN A 20 1.01 -13.78 11.02
CA GLN A 20 1.18 -13.92 9.56
C GLN A 20 2.05 -12.76 9.04
N PRO A 21 3.19 -13.02 8.37
CA PRO A 21 4.01 -11.96 7.79
C PRO A 21 3.21 -11.23 6.71
N VAL A 22 3.01 -9.92 6.88
CA VAL A 22 2.38 -9.09 5.85
C VAL A 22 3.37 -8.92 4.70
N GLN A 23 2.99 -9.35 3.50
CA GLN A 23 3.81 -9.19 2.30
C GLN A 23 4.07 -7.70 2.04
N LYS A 24 5.34 -7.36 1.77
CA LYS A 24 5.73 -6.01 1.40
C LYS A 24 5.02 -5.58 0.10
N PRO A 25 4.46 -4.36 0.03
CA PRO A 25 3.95 -3.78 -1.21
C PRO A 25 5.03 -3.73 -2.29
N GLU A 26 4.75 -4.33 -3.44
CA GLU A 26 5.64 -4.28 -4.61
C GLU A 26 4.88 -3.80 -5.85
N LEU A 27 5.60 -3.12 -6.75
CA LEU A 27 5.07 -2.71 -8.05
C LEU A 27 4.76 -3.96 -8.88
N LYS A 28 3.51 -4.10 -9.33
CA LYS A 28 3.03 -5.33 -10.00
C LYS A 28 3.20 -6.59 -9.12
N GLY A 29 3.19 -6.42 -7.79
CA GLY A 29 3.20 -7.52 -6.84
C GLY A 29 1.83 -8.19 -6.71
N GLU A 30 1.74 -9.08 -5.72
CA GLU A 30 0.52 -9.83 -5.40
C GLU A 30 -0.08 -9.39 -4.06
N GLY A 31 -1.34 -9.77 -3.83
CA GLY A 31 -2.03 -9.53 -2.57
C GLY A 31 -2.66 -8.14 -2.41
N PRO A 32 -3.30 -7.88 -1.26
CA PRO A 32 -4.12 -6.69 -1.02
C PRO A 32 -3.32 -5.38 -0.98
N LEU A 33 -2.00 -5.48 -0.83
CA LEU A 33 -1.07 -4.35 -0.79
C LEU A 33 -0.24 -4.19 -2.07
N ALA A 34 -0.54 -4.93 -3.14
CA ALA A 34 0.12 -4.74 -4.42
C ALA A 34 -0.02 -3.28 -4.91
N VAL A 35 1.09 -2.71 -5.38
CA VAL A 35 1.13 -1.36 -5.95
C VAL A 35 0.77 -1.43 -7.42
N VAL A 36 -0.29 -0.72 -7.81
CA VAL A 36 -0.82 -0.70 -9.18
C VAL A 36 -0.83 0.73 -9.72
N VAL A 37 -0.28 0.89 -10.93
CA VAL A 37 -0.32 2.14 -11.71
C VAL A 37 -1.28 1.93 -12.89
N PRO A 38 -2.57 2.30 -12.74
CA PRO A 38 -3.60 1.93 -13.71
C PRO A 38 -3.49 2.68 -15.04
N ARG A 39 -2.88 3.88 -15.07
CA ARG A 39 -2.59 4.61 -16.32
C ARG A 39 -1.14 4.35 -16.73
N GLY A 40 -0.97 3.76 -17.91
CA GLY A 40 0.30 3.22 -18.38
C GLY A 40 0.76 3.76 -19.73
N THR A 41 0.63 5.06 -19.96
CA THR A 41 1.15 5.71 -21.18
C THR A 41 2.64 5.96 -21.03
N ALA A 42 3.45 4.90 -21.10
CA ALA A 42 4.92 4.91 -20.99
C ALA A 42 5.48 5.47 -19.66
N THR A 43 6.35 4.68 -19.01
CA THR A 43 7.11 5.13 -17.84
C THR A 43 8.12 6.20 -18.30
N PRO A 44 8.10 7.43 -17.76
CA PRO A 44 9.07 8.46 -18.14
C PRO A 44 10.51 8.02 -17.83
N GLU A 45 11.49 8.52 -18.58
CA GLU A 45 12.90 8.13 -18.37
C GLU A 45 13.39 8.42 -16.95
N TYR A 46 12.96 9.55 -16.36
CA TYR A 46 13.30 9.90 -14.98
C TYR A 46 12.70 8.95 -13.91
N HIS A 47 11.81 8.03 -14.30
CA HIS A 47 11.29 6.95 -13.46
C HIS A 47 12.19 5.70 -13.42
N ALA A 48 13.24 5.65 -14.24
CA ALA A 48 14.20 4.57 -14.24
C ALA A 48 15.39 4.87 -13.29
N PRO A 49 15.79 3.93 -12.42
CA PRO A 49 15.09 2.70 -12.06
C PRO A 49 13.90 2.97 -11.13
N ALA A 50 12.84 2.16 -11.23
CA ALA A 50 11.65 2.32 -10.38
C ALA A 50 11.96 2.26 -8.88
N ALA A 51 12.97 1.49 -8.49
CA ALA A 51 13.44 1.37 -7.09
C ALA A 51 13.86 2.73 -6.48
N LYS A 52 14.36 3.67 -7.30
CA LYS A 52 14.67 5.04 -6.84
C LYS A 52 13.45 5.72 -6.26
N TRP A 53 12.29 5.52 -6.89
CA TRP A 53 11.03 6.14 -6.48
C TRP A 53 10.36 5.38 -5.34
N GLN A 54 10.67 4.11 -5.09
CA GLN A 54 10.13 3.40 -3.92
C GLN A 54 10.52 4.05 -2.59
N VAL A 55 11.75 4.59 -2.50
CA VAL A 55 12.30 5.16 -1.25
C VAL A 55 12.62 6.66 -1.33
N GLY A 56 12.88 7.18 -2.54
CA GLY A 56 13.35 8.55 -2.74
C GLY A 56 12.26 9.58 -3.04
N HIS A 57 11.03 9.16 -3.35
CA HIS A 57 9.97 10.09 -3.79
C HIS A 57 9.64 11.15 -2.73
N GLY A 58 9.63 10.78 -1.45
CA GLY A 58 9.39 11.71 -0.35
C GLY A 58 10.44 12.83 -0.27
N GLN A 59 11.70 12.51 -0.53
CA GLN A 59 12.77 13.52 -0.56
C GLN A 59 12.61 14.49 -1.74
N ALA A 60 12.26 13.97 -2.92
CA ALA A 60 12.02 14.80 -4.10
C ALA A 60 10.86 15.79 -3.87
N ILE A 61 9.79 15.33 -3.20
CA ILE A 61 8.67 16.18 -2.81
C ILE A 61 9.11 17.23 -1.78
N ASN A 62 9.86 16.83 -0.76
CA ASN A 62 10.31 17.75 0.30
C ASN A 62 11.28 18.83 -0.20
N ARG A 63 12.07 18.54 -1.24
CA ARG A 63 12.95 19.53 -1.89
C ARG A 63 12.20 20.46 -2.86
N GLY A 64 10.96 20.13 -3.22
CA GLY A 64 10.18 20.88 -4.20
C GLY A 64 10.47 20.49 -5.65
N ASP A 65 11.20 19.39 -5.90
CA ASP A 65 11.46 18.88 -7.26
C ASP A 65 10.15 18.44 -7.94
N PHE A 66 9.18 17.97 -7.14
CA PHE A 66 7.84 17.57 -7.57
C PHE A 66 6.79 17.90 -6.51
N ALA A 67 5.58 18.24 -6.93
CA ALA A 67 4.41 18.33 -6.10
C ALA A 67 3.61 17.02 -6.12
N ARG A 68 2.93 16.69 -5.01
CA ARG A 68 2.08 15.48 -4.93
C ARG A 68 1.02 15.43 -6.04
N ARG A 69 0.50 16.59 -6.46
CA ARG A 69 -0.49 16.72 -7.53
C ARG A 69 0.04 16.25 -8.90
N GLU A 70 1.35 16.28 -9.13
CA GLU A 70 1.95 15.83 -10.39
C GLU A 70 1.99 14.31 -10.46
N CYS A 71 2.25 13.66 -9.32
CA CYS A 71 2.25 12.20 -9.23
C CYS A 71 0.86 11.62 -9.55
N ILE A 72 -0.22 12.29 -9.09
CA ILE A 72 -1.58 11.77 -9.26
C ILE A 72 -2.11 11.81 -10.69
N LEU A 73 -1.39 12.42 -11.63
CA LEU A 73 -1.78 12.38 -13.04
C LEU A 73 -1.77 10.93 -13.57
N CYS A 74 -0.81 10.14 -13.11
CA CYS A 74 -0.63 8.74 -13.50
C CYS A 74 -0.85 7.75 -12.34
N HIS A 75 -0.69 8.18 -11.08
CA HIS A 75 -0.81 7.31 -9.91
C HIS A 75 -2.09 7.60 -9.11
N SER A 76 -2.93 6.58 -8.87
CA SER A 76 -3.98 6.70 -7.85
C SER A 76 -3.36 6.64 -6.45
N PRO A 77 -3.71 7.54 -5.51
CA PRO A 77 -3.25 7.42 -4.13
C PRO A 77 -3.64 6.09 -3.49
N GLU A 78 -4.83 5.57 -3.80
CA GLU A 78 -5.39 4.35 -3.19
C GLU A 78 -4.63 3.08 -3.61
N THR A 79 -4.38 2.93 -4.91
CA THR A 79 -3.67 1.75 -5.46
C THR A 79 -2.16 1.93 -5.49
N GLY A 80 -1.68 3.16 -5.24
CA GLY A 80 -0.28 3.55 -5.30
C GLY A 80 0.31 3.81 -3.91
N CYS A 81 0.58 5.08 -3.61
CA CYS A 81 1.35 5.47 -2.42
C CYS A 81 0.73 4.96 -1.11
N ASN A 82 -0.60 4.90 -1.00
CA ASN A 82 -1.24 4.49 0.25
C ASN A 82 -1.08 3.00 0.56
N LYS A 83 -0.70 2.14 -0.41
CA LYS A 83 -0.34 0.75 -0.13
C LYS A 83 0.95 0.65 0.69
N CYS A 84 1.96 1.45 0.32
CA CYS A 84 3.19 1.57 1.09
C CYS A 84 2.96 2.27 2.42
N HIS A 85 2.24 3.40 2.45
CA HIS A 85 2.01 4.16 3.68
C HIS A 85 1.23 3.34 4.72
N GLN A 86 0.27 2.54 4.27
CA GLN A 86 -0.44 1.58 5.12
C GLN A 86 0.52 0.52 5.67
N TYR A 87 1.39 -0.06 4.83
CA TYR A 87 2.35 -1.08 5.24
C TYR A 87 3.35 -0.58 6.30
N VAL A 88 3.89 0.63 6.13
CA VAL A 88 4.89 1.18 7.06
C VAL A 88 4.27 1.91 8.25
N GLY A 89 2.94 1.97 8.36
CA GLY A 89 2.24 2.62 9.47
C GLY A 89 2.32 4.15 9.47
N THR A 90 2.58 4.78 8.32
CA THR A 90 2.58 6.24 8.18
C THR A 90 1.21 6.77 7.75
N PRO A 91 0.88 8.04 8.03
CA PRO A 91 -0.39 8.63 7.59
C PRO A 91 -0.63 8.45 6.09
N LYS A 92 -1.89 8.14 5.73
CA LYS A 92 -2.33 8.11 4.34
C LYS A 92 -2.17 9.49 3.71
N ILE A 93 -1.74 9.51 2.45
CA ILE A 93 -1.62 10.71 1.66
C ILE A 93 -2.97 11.01 1.02
N ILE A 94 -3.49 12.19 1.34
CA ILE A 94 -4.69 12.75 0.73
C ILE A 94 -4.25 13.84 -0.25
N VAL A 95 -4.66 13.69 -1.51
CA VAL A 95 -4.46 14.70 -2.56
C VAL A 95 -5.84 15.05 -3.09
N PRO A 96 -6.43 16.20 -2.70
CA PRO A 96 -7.81 16.55 -3.06
C PRO A 96 -8.09 16.45 -4.57
N GLU A 97 -7.13 16.86 -5.38
CA GLU A 97 -7.19 16.84 -6.84
C GLU A 97 -7.25 15.42 -7.42
N ALA A 98 -6.91 14.38 -6.66
CA ALA A 98 -7.01 12.98 -7.11
C ALA A 98 -8.45 12.61 -7.51
N SER A 99 -9.45 13.22 -6.85
CA SER A 99 -10.87 13.02 -7.17
C SER A 99 -11.23 13.40 -8.62
N LEU A 100 -10.51 14.35 -9.21
CA LEU A 100 -10.68 14.78 -10.60
C LEU A 100 -10.27 13.71 -11.62
N TYR A 101 -9.39 12.80 -11.21
CA TYR A 101 -8.77 11.82 -12.10
C TYR A 101 -9.19 10.39 -11.80
N TRP A 102 -9.47 10.06 -10.54
CA TRP A 102 -9.65 8.68 -10.07
C TRP A 102 -11.05 8.41 -9.54
N GLY A 103 -11.95 9.40 -9.55
CA GLY A 103 -13.29 9.31 -8.99
C GLY A 103 -13.30 9.16 -7.46
N ASN A 104 -14.48 9.26 -6.84
CA ASN A 104 -14.63 8.97 -5.42
C ASN A 104 -14.25 7.51 -5.15
N SER A 105 -13.05 7.31 -4.62
CA SER A 105 -12.55 6.01 -4.15
C SER A 105 -13.23 5.55 -2.85
N ASN A 106 -14.37 6.15 -2.49
CA ASN A 106 -15.28 5.72 -1.42
C ASN A 106 -16.49 4.94 -1.98
N GLY A 107 -16.40 4.41 -3.20
CA GLY A 107 -17.47 3.69 -3.87
C GLY A 107 -17.41 2.17 -3.69
N LYS A 108 -17.37 1.68 -2.45
CA LYS A 108 -18.02 0.45 -1.97
C LYS A 108 -17.80 0.26 -0.48
#